data_AF-A0A4Q5V501-F1
#
_entry.id   AF-A0A4Q5V501-F1
#
_cell.length_a   1.000
_cell.length_b   1.000
_cell.length_c   1.000
_cell.angle_alpha   90.00
_cell.angle_beta   90.00
_cell.angle_gamma   90.00
#
_symmetry.space_group_name_H-M   'P 1'
#
loop_
_entity.id
_entity.type
_entity.pdbx_description
1 polymer ?
#
loop_
_entity_poly.entity_id
_entity_poly.type
_entity_poly.pdbx_seq_one_letter_code
_entity_poly.pdbx_strand_id
1 'polypeptide(L)'
;MNRKRLTAIIYFAISTIITWWFIDASPLYESLQQKIVSCSIAGTKWGLQLCAAFIFLKNNKWDFIKNISVTCLAGSTLLLPYAVLAWFFGIDNTDLFVGSLLVAVAVMILLYALSVRNAGLPLRWWVGWLTCLAVAILLQLSFVFHVL
;
A
#
# COMPACT_ATOMS: atom_id res chain seq x y z
N MET A 1 2.33 6.24 25.02
CA MET A 1 1.60 5.77 23.81
C MET A 1 1.56 4.24 23.79
N ASN A 2 0.42 3.59 23.53
CA ASN A 2 0.34 2.11 23.48
C ASN A 2 1.28 1.58 22.36
N ARG A 3 2.08 0.55 22.66
CA ARG A 3 3.06 -0.08 21.74
C ARG A 3 2.46 -0.36 20.35
N LYS A 4 1.22 -0.86 20.30
CA LYS A 4 0.51 -1.16 19.03
C LYS A 4 0.31 0.08 18.16
N ARG A 5 0.01 1.23 18.79
CA ARG A 5 -0.18 2.52 18.09
C ARG A 5 1.13 3.02 17.50
N LEU A 6 2.19 3.01 18.31
CA LEU A 6 3.52 3.44 17.87
C LEU A 6 4.01 2.58 16.71
N THR A 7 3.89 1.25 16.82
CA THR A 7 4.25 0.33 15.73
C THR A 7 3.46 0.62 14.46
N ALA A 8 2.15 0.84 14.55
CA ALA A 8 1.34 1.14 13.38
C ALA A 8 1.78 2.44 12.68
N ILE A 9 2.00 3.50 13.45
CA ILE A 9 2.44 4.80 12.93
C ILE A 9 3.79 4.66 12.23
N ILE A 10 4.76 4.02 12.88
CA ILE A 10 6.10 3.81 12.31
C ILE A 10 6.01 3.01 11.01
N TYR A 11 5.25 1.90 11.01
CA TYR A 11 5.15 1.04 9.83
C TYR A 11 4.47 1.75 8.67
N PHE A 12 3.39 2.49 8.90
CA PHE A 12 2.79 3.31 7.85
C PHE A 12 3.73 4.40 7.35
N ALA A 13 4.42 5.11 8.24
CA ALA A 13 5.37 6.15 7.85
C ALA A 13 6.51 5.60 6.98
N ILE A 14 7.13 4.49 7.39
CA ILE A 14 8.17 3.82 6.59
C ILE A 14 7.61 3.33 5.26
N SER A 15 6.40 2.75 5.26
CA SER A 15 5.73 2.31 4.02
C SER A 15 5.55 3.46 3.04
N THR A 16 5.12 4.63 3.51
CA THR A 16 4.97 5.83 2.69
C THR A 16 6.30 6.28 2.10
N ILE A 17 7.39 6.30 2.89
CA ILE A 17 8.72 6.67 2.41
C ILE A 17 9.20 5.70 1.32
N ILE A 18 9.07 4.39 1.55
CA ILE A 18 9.48 3.38 0.59
C ILE A 18 8.65 3.47 -0.70
N THR A 19 7.34 3.67 -0.56
CA THR A 19 6.44 3.80 -1.72
C THR A 19 6.76 5.05 -2.53
N TRP A 20 7.04 6.18 -1.86
CA TRP A 20 7.52 7.39 -2.52
C TRP A 20 8.82 7.13 -3.29
N TRP A 21 9.80 6.49 -2.64
CA TRP A 21 11.07 6.21 -3.28
C TRP A 21 10.92 5.28 -4.50
N PHE A 22 10.11 4.24 -4.41
CA PHE A 22 9.78 3.37 -5.55
C PHE A 22 9.17 4.14 -6.72
N ILE A 23 8.24 5.05 -6.44
CA ILE A 23 7.60 5.91 -7.45
C ILE A 23 8.62 6.87 -8.05
N ASP A 24 9.45 7.50 -7.21
CA ASP A 24 10.42 8.51 -7.63
C ASP A 24 11.54 7.92 -8.49
N ALA A 25 11.93 6.68 -8.20
CA ALA A 25 12.94 5.92 -8.95
C ALA A 25 12.46 5.41 -10.31
N SER A 26 11.15 5.49 -10.62
CA SER A 26 10.60 4.98 -11.88
C SER A 26 10.46 6.08 -12.94
N PRO A 27 10.96 5.87 -14.17
CA PRO A 27 10.82 6.83 -15.26
C PRO A 27 9.38 6.93 -15.76
N LEU A 28 8.49 6.00 -15.37
CA LEU A 28 7.07 6.01 -15.72
C LEU A 28 6.30 7.16 -15.05
N TYR A 29 6.89 7.81 -14.04
CA TYR A 29 6.32 8.98 -13.40
C TYR A 29 7.08 10.24 -13.86
N GLU A 30 6.58 10.85 -14.94
CA GLU A 30 7.23 11.97 -15.64
C GLU A 30 7.14 13.28 -14.87
N SER A 31 6.15 13.43 -13.98
CA SER A 31 5.92 14.68 -13.25
C SER A 31 5.72 14.48 -11.75
N LEU A 32 6.10 15.50 -10.97
CA LEU A 32 5.82 15.56 -9.54
C LEU A 32 4.31 15.40 -9.25
N GLN A 33 3.46 15.95 -10.11
CA GLN A 33 2.01 15.86 -9.96
C GLN A 33 1.53 14.40 -10.06
N GLN A 34 2.01 13.63 -11.04
CA GLN A 34 1.70 12.19 -11.14
C GLN A 34 2.15 11.43 -9.89
N LYS A 35 3.36 11.72 -9.38
CA LYS A 35 3.91 11.09 -8.15
C LYS A 35 3.02 11.38 -6.93
N ILE A 36 2.58 12.63 -6.76
CA ILE A 36 1.68 13.06 -5.69
C ILE A 36 0.31 12.38 -5.82
N VAL A 37 -0.28 12.36 -7.01
CA VAL A 37 -1.58 11.71 -7.25
C VAL A 37 -1.50 10.22 -6.95
N SER A 38 -0.45 9.54 -7.43
CA SER A 38 -0.23 8.12 -7.15
C SER A 38 -0.12 7.83 -5.66
N CYS A 39 0.72 8.59 -4.94
CA CYS A 39 0.83 8.48 -3.48
C CYS A 39 -0.49 8.77 -2.77
N SER A 40 -1.25 9.75 -3.26
CA SER A 40 -2.55 10.11 -2.69
C SER A 40 -3.58 8.99 -2.86
N ILE A 41 -3.63 8.33 -4.02
CA ILE A 41 -4.49 7.16 -4.27
C ILE A 41 -4.11 6.01 -3.33
N ALA A 42 -2.81 5.68 -3.26
CA ALA A 42 -2.30 4.62 -2.40
C ALA A 42 -2.60 4.90 -0.91
N GLY A 43 -2.35 6.14 -0.46
CA GLY A 43 -2.63 6.60 0.91
C GLY A 43 -4.12 6.60 1.25
N THR A 44 -4.97 7.09 0.34
CA THR A 44 -6.43 7.13 0.52
C THR A 44 -7.02 5.75 0.74
N LYS A 45 -6.58 4.74 -0.04
CA LYS A 45 -7.00 3.34 0.17
C LYS A 45 -6.76 2.88 1.61
N TRP A 46 -5.59 3.19 2.18
CA TRP A 46 -5.28 2.84 3.56
C TRP A 46 -6.03 3.73 4.56
N GLY A 47 -6.16 5.02 4.28
CA GLY A 47 -6.93 5.98 5.08
C GLY A 47 -8.38 5.54 5.27
N LEU A 48 -9.05 5.08 4.21
CA LEU A 48 -10.41 4.54 4.28
C LEU A 48 -10.52 3.35 5.23
N GLN A 49 -9.52 2.45 5.24
CA GLN A 49 -9.49 1.31 6.17
C GLN A 49 -9.24 1.74 7.61
N LEU A 50 -8.38 2.74 7.82
CA LEU A 50 -8.17 3.32 9.14
C LEU A 50 -9.46 3.96 9.66
N CYS A 51 -10.13 4.78 8.85
CA CYS A 51 -11.43 5.38 9.18
C CYS A 51 -12.48 4.31 9.51
N ALA A 52 -12.62 3.28 8.65
CA ALA A 52 -13.52 2.16 8.90
C ALA A 52 -13.18 1.45 10.23
N ALA A 53 -11.91 1.19 10.51
CA ALA A 53 -11.48 0.60 11.77
C ALA A 53 -11.85 1.46 12.98
N PHE A 54 -11.70 2.78 12.91
CA PHE A 54 -12.08 3.68 14.00
C PHE A 54 -13.59 3.74 14.24
N ILE A 55 -14.40 3.64 13.19
CA ILE A 55 -15.87 3.70 13.27
C ILE A 55 -16.44 2.35 13.75
N PHE A 56 -15.98 1.24 13.17
CA PHE A 56 -16.62 -0.05 13.34
C PHE A 56 -15.93 -0.95 14.38
N LEU A 57 -14.64 -0.76 14.66
CA LEU A 57 -13.90 -1.61 15.60
C LEU A 57 -13.71 -0.88 16.94
N LYS A 58 -14.46 -1.32 17.96
CA LYS A 58 -14.41 -0.72 19.31
C LYS A 58 -13.04 -0.94 19.98
N ASN A 59 -12.86 -2.08 20.65
CA ASN A 59 -11.66 -2.36 21.44
C ASN A 59 -10.53 -2.96 20.59
N ASN A 60 -10.88 -3.67 19.51
CA ASN A 60 -9.92 -4.40 18.68
C ASN A 60 -9.29 -3.55 17.55
N LYS A 61 -9.65 -2.25 17.43
CA LYS A 61 -9.15 -1.39 16.34
C LYS A 61 -7.63 -1.39 16.23
N TRP A 62 -6.92 -1.27 17.34
CA TRP A 62 -5.47 -1.10 17.31
C TRP A 62 -4.72 -2.39 16.99
N ASP A 63 -5.33 -3.55 17.27
CA ASP A 63 -4.81 -4.85 16.84
C ASP A 63 -4.94 -4.99 15.32
N PHE A 64 -6.12 -4.68 14.80
CA PHE A 64 -6.37 -4.69 13.37
C PHE A 64 -5.46 -3.67 12.63
N ILE A 65 -5.43 -2.41 13.08
CA ILE A 65 -4.60 -1.33 12.51
C ILE A 65 -3.12 -1.73 12.48
N LYS A 66 -2.59 -2.32 13.57
CA LYS A 66 -1.20 -2.78 13.62
C LYS A 66 -0.95 -3.96 12.66
N ASN A 67 -1.93 -4.81 12.39
CA ASN A 67 -1.76 -5.91 11.43
C ASN A 67 -1.80 -5.43 9.98
N ILE A 68 -2.70 -4.49 9.65
CA ILE A 68 -2.75 -3.91 8.31
C ILE A 68 -1.56 -2.98 8.05
N SER A 69 -0.96 -2.35 9.08
CA SER A 69 0.28 -1.58 8.92
C SER A 69 1.47 -2.49 8.60
N VAL A 70 1.54 -3.69 9.19
CA VAL A 70 2.52 -4.73 8.81
C VAL A 70 2.29 -5.15 7.36
N THR A 71 1.04 -5.36 6.95
CA THR A 71 0.70 -5.70 5.57
C THR A 71 1.16 -4.62 4.59
N CYS A 72 0.91 -3.35 4.93
CA CYS A 72 1.37 -2.21 4.14
C CYS A 72 2.89 -2.19 4.03
N LEU A 73 3.60 -2.34 5.15
CA LEU A 73 5.06 -2.35 5.17
C LEU A 73 5.64 -3.50 4.36
N ALA A 74 5.09 -4.71 4.50
CA ALA A 74 5.51 -5.88 3.73
C ALA A 74 5.37 -5.62 2.22
N GLY A 75 4.22 -5.07 1.80
CA GLY A 75 4.00 -4.66 0.41
C GLY A 75 5.02 -3.64 -0.06
N SER A 76 5.23 -2.56 0.69
CA SER A 76 6.22 -1.53 0.34
C SER A 76 7.65 -2.09 0.30
N THR A 77 8.05 -2.95 1.24
CA THR A 77 9.40 -3.54 1.23
C THR A 77 9.66 -4.41 0.01
N LEU A 78 8.63 -5.04 -0.57
CA LEU A 78 8.75 -5.80 -1.81
C LEU A 78 9.00 -4.91 -3.04
N LEU A 79 8.77 -3.61 -2.93
CA LEU A 79 9.07 -2.62 -3.98
C LEU A 79 10.54 -2.16 -3.92
N LEU A 80 11.24 -2.35 -2.80
CA LEU A 80 12.62 -1.90 -2.62
C LEU A 80 13.60 -2.46 -3.65
N PRO A 81 13.54 -3.75 -4.04
CA PRO A 81 14.46 -4.29 -5.05
C PRO A 81 14.46 -3.47 -6.33
N TYR A 82 13.29 -3.11 -6.85
CA TYR A 82 13.19 -2.22 -8.02
C TYR A 82 13.77 -0.84 -7.72
N ALA A 83 13.36 -0.21 -6.61
CA ALA A 83 13.79 1.15 -6.27
C ALA A 83 15.32 1.27 -6.16
N VAL A 84 15.96 0.28 -5.54
CA VAL A 84 17.42 0.21 -5.40
C VAL A 84 18.11 0.00 -6.74
N LEU A 85 17.59 -0.93 -7.56
CA LEU A 85 18.15 -1.23 -8.89
C LEU A 85 18.04 -0.04 -9.85
N ALA A 86 16.89 0.62 -9.89
CA ALA A 86 16.68 1.80 -10.73
C ALA A 86 17.55 2.98 -10.26
N TRP A 87 17.56 3.28 -8.96
CA TRP A 87 18.23 4.47 -8.43
C TRP A 87 19.76 4.40 -8.46
N PHE A 88 20.34 3.27 -8.04
CA PHE A 88 21.79 3.15 -7.88
C PHE A 88 22.50 2.51 -9.07
N PHE A 89 21.78 1.71 -9.87
CA PHE A 89 22.37 0.93 -10.95
C PHE A 89 21.80 1.30 -12.34
N GLY A 90 20.80 2.19 -12.42
CA GLY A 90 20.17 2.58 -13.67
C GLY A 90 19.40 1.45 -14.35
N ILE A 91 18.97 0.44 -13.59
CA ILE A 91 18.17 -0.69 -14.10
C ILE A 91 16.69 -0.38 -13.81
N ASP A 92 16.06 0.35 -14.72
CA ASP A 92 14.72 0.94 -14.58
C ASP A 92 13.68 0.37 -15.55
N ASN A 93 13.85 -0.89 -15.94
CA ASN A 93 12.98 -1.60 -16.88
C ASN A 93 11.51 -1.66 -16.41
N THR A 94 10.59 -1.34 -17.33
CA THR A 94 9.14 -1.33 -17.11
C THR A 94 8.57 -2.68 -16.64
N ASP A 95 9.03 -3.80 -17.19
CA ASP A 95 8.57 -5.13 -16.78
C ASP A 95 8.97 -5.45 -15.34
N LEU A 96 10.16 -4.99 -14.90
CA LEU A 96 10.61 -5.15 -13.52
C LEU A 96 9.79 -4.29 -12.56
N PHE A 97 9.43 -3.07 -12.97
CA PHE A 97 8.54 -2.20 -12.21
C PHE A 97 7.16 -2.84 -12.02
N VAL A 98 6.54 -3.27 -13.12
CA VAL A 98 5.21 -3.90 -13.11
C VAL A 98 5.25 -5.22 -12.35
N GLY A 99 6.28 -6.05 -12.56
CA GLY A 99 6.48 -7.31 -11.84
C GLY A 99 6.56 -7.09 -10.32
N SER A 100 7.34 -6.09 -9.89
CA SER A 100 7.48 -5.73 -8.47
C SER A 100 6.15 -5.29 -7.87
N LEU A 101 5.35 -4.50 -8.59
CA LEU A 101 4.01 -4.11 -8.19
C LEU A 101 3.06 -5.31 -8.06
N LEU A 102 3.03 -6.19 -9.06
CA LEU A 102 2.16 -7.37 -9.05
C LEU A 102 2.47 -8.30 -7.87
N VAL A 103 3.76 -8.55 -7.61
CA VAL A 103 4.19 -9.35 -6.46
C VAL A 103 3.79 -8.69 -5.14
N ALA A 104 4.05 -7.39 -4.99
CA ALA A 104 3.67 -6.64 -3.79
C ALA A 104 2.15 -6.70 -3.55
N VAL A 105 1.33 -6.50 -4.60
CA VAL A 105 -0.13 -6.59 -4.52
C VAL A 105 -0.60 -8.00 -4.15
N ALA A 106 -0.07 -9.03 -4.78
CA ALA A 106 -0.42 -10.43 -4.49
C ALA A 106 -0.14 -10.79 -3.03
N VAL A 107 1.06 -10.43 -2.52
CA VAL A 107 1.42 -10.67 -1.11
C VAL A 107 0.51 -9.87 -0.17
N MET A 108 0.23 -8.60 -0.48
CA MET A 108 -0.67 -7.78 0.33
C MET A 108 -2.09 -8.35 0.39
N ILE A 109 -2.63 -8.91 -0.70
CA ILE A 109 -3.94 -9.56 -0.72
C ILE A 109 -4.00 -10.70 0.31
N LEU A 110 -2.97 -11.55 0.34
CA LEU A 110 -2.87 -12.67 1.27
C LEU A 110 -2.68 -12.21 2.72
N LEU A 111 -1.75 -11.28 2.96
CA LEU A 111 -1.47 -10.76 4.30
C LEU A 111 -2.66 -9.97 4.88
N TYR A 112 -3.42 -9.26 4.04
CA TYR A 112 -4.63 -8.58 4.49
C TYR A 112 -5.71 -9.59 4.89
N ALA A 113 -5.90 -10.68 4.13
CA ALA A 113 -6.82 -11.75 4.51
C ALA A 113 -6.45 -12.35 5.86
N LEU A 114 -5.15 -12.60 6.11
CA LEU A 114 -4.65 -13.04 7.40
C LEU A 114 -4.90 -12.01 8.51
N SER A 115 -4.72 -10.72 8.21
CA SER A 115 -4.99 -9.63 9.17
C SER A 115 -6.46 -9.57 9.59
N VAL A 116 -7.39 -9.78 8.64
CA VAL A 116 -8.83 -9.87 8.88
C VAL A 116 -9.16 -11.09 9.75
N ARG A 117 -8.63 -12.27 9.39
CA ARG A 117 -8.84 -13.53 10.15
C ARG A 117 -8.30 -13.43 11.58
N ASN A 118 -7.07 -12.94 11.75
CA ASN A 118 -6.42 -12.79 13.06
C ASN A 118 -7.14 -11.79 13.97
N ALA A 119 -7.84 -10.81 13.39
CA ALA A 119 -8.65 -9.85 14.13
C ALA A 119 -10.08 -10.35 14.42
N GLY A 120 -10.44 -11.57 14.00
CA GLY A 120 -11.79 -12.14 14.15
C GLY A 120 -12.85 -11.37 13.36
N LEU A 121 -12.46 -10.71 12.27
CA LEU A 121 -13.36 -9.88 11.47
C LEU A 121 -14.04 -10.68 10.37
N PRO A 122 -15.28 -10.32 9.99
CA PRO A 122 -15.99 -11.00 8.91
C PRO A 122 -15.32 -10.74 7.55
N LEU A 123 -15.42 -11.71 6.64
CA LEU A 123 -14.79 -11.70 5.30
C LEU A 123 -15.09 -10.43 4.49
N ARG A 124 -16.23 -9.78 4.73
CA ARG A 124 -16.60 -8.49 4.11
C ARG A 124 -15.57 -7.39 4.29
N TRP A 125 -14.73 -7.42 5.33
CA TRP A 125 -13.62 -6.48 5.48
C TRP A 125 -12.53 -6.68 4.42
N TRP A 126 -12.18 -7.94 4.14
CA TRP A 126 -11.23 -8.27 3.09
C TRP A 126 -11.80 -7.92 1.71
N VAL A 127 -13.08 -8.28 1.46
CA VAL A 127 -13.77 -7.91 0.20
C VAL A 127 -13.82 -6.39 0.03
N GLY A 128 -14.17 -5.63 1.08
CA GLY A 128 -14.19 -4.17 1.03
C GLY A 128 -12.83 -3.58 0.71
N TRP A 129 -11.75 -4.13 1.28
CA TRP A 129 -10.39 -3.72 0.92
C TRP A 129 -10.02 -4.07 -0.52
N LEU A 130 -10.41 -5.26 -1.02
CA LEU A 130 -10.22 -5.62 -2.43
C LEU A 130 -10.96 -4.67 -3.38
N THR A 131 -12.17 -4.25 -3.03
CA THR A 131 -12.89 -3.22 -3.79
C THR A 131 -12.12 -1.91 -3.79
N CYS A 132 -11.62 -1.44 -2.64
CA CYS A 132 -10.78 -0.25 -2.59
C CYS A 132 -9.49 -0.40 -3.41
N LEU A 133 -8.90 -1.60 -3.44
CA LEU A 133 -7.72 -1.91 -4.25
C LEU A 133 -8.04 -1.84 -5.75
N ALA A 134 -9.14 -2.45 -6.19
CA ALA A 134 -9.56 -2.41 -7.58
C ALA A 134 -9.82 -0.97 -8.05
N VAL A 135 -10.52 -0.17 -7.24
CA VAL A 135 -10.72 1.26 -7.52
C VAL A 135 -9.39 2.01 -7.57
N ALA A 136 -8.48 1.76 -6.63
CA ALA A 136 -7.16 2.39 -6.65
C ALA A 136 -6.37 2.06 -7.92
N ILE A 137 -6.42 0.81 -8.40
CA ILE A 137 -5.76 0.40 -9.66
C ILE A 137 -6.39 1.13 -10.85
N LEU A 138 -7.73 1.19 -10.94
CA LEU A 138 -8.41 1.94 -12.01
C LEU A 138 -8.04 3.42 -12.00
N LEU A 139 -8.00 4.05 -10.81
CA LEU A 139 -7.60 5.46 -10.69
C LEU A 139 -6.14 5.69 -11.11
N GLN A 140 -5.23 4.76 -10.80
CA GLN A 140 -3.84 4.85 -11.25
C GLN A 140 -3.76 4.75 -12.79
N LEU A 141 -4.48 3.81 -13.39
CA LEU A 141 -4.47 3.62 -14.84
C LEU A 141 -5.07 4.81 -15.59
N SER A 142 -6.15 5.42 -15.08
CA SER A 142 -6.81 6.55 -15.76
C SER A 142 -6.18 7.92 -15.48
N PHE A 143 -5.78 8.20 -14.24
CA PHE A 143 -5.34 9.55 -13.84
C PHE A 143 -3.85 9.72 -13.68
N VAL A 144 -3.09 8.64 -13.53
CA VAL A 144 -1.63 8.70 -13.38
C VAL A 144 -0.95 8.31 -14.68
N PHE A 145 -1.31 7.15 -15.23
CA PHE A 145 -0.68 6.61 -16.43
C PHE A 145 -1.44 6.91 -17.73
N HIS A 146 -2.69 7.38 -17.64
CA HIS A 146 -3.54 7.70 -18.80
C HIS A 146 -3.64 6.56 -19.83
N VAL A 147 -3.73 5.31 -19.35
CA VAL A 147 -3.81 4.09 -20.18
C VAL A 147 -5.27 3.66 -20.42
N LEU A 148 -6.20 4.11 -19.57
CA LEU A 148 -7.64 3.88 -19.66
C LEU A 148 -8.38 5.21 -19.72
#